data_AF-A0ABC8U067-F1
#
_entry.id   AF-A0ABC8U067-F1
#
_cell.length_a   1.000
_cell.length_b   1.000
_cell.length_c   1.000
_cell.angle_alpha   90.00
_cell.angle_beta   90.00
_cell.angle_gamma   90.00
#
_symmetry.space_group_name_H-M   'P 1'
#
loop_
_entity.id
_entity.type
_entity.pdbx_description
1 polymer ?
#
loop_
_entity_poly.entity_id
_entity_poly.type
_entity_poly.pdbx_seq_one_letter_code
_entity_poly.pdbx_strand_id
1 'polypeptide(L)'
;MHLARSKVKHPRSNNVQKLADPCLKVQFRKSVLGKAIHVALMCVQDNAGTRPNMSDVVIALEYLISEQAGTGSDEREGRKHNPEERNTNKGRGERGRLRGGGL
;
A
#
# COMPACT_ATOMS: atom_id res chain seq x y z
N MET A 1 11.83 -24.15 26.33
CA MET A 1 11.19 -24.56 25.06
C MET A 1 11.63 -23.59 23.96
N HIS A 2 12.75 -23.85 23.30
CA HIS A 2 13.14 -23.09 22.11
C HIS A 2 12.27 -23.56 20.95
N LEU A 3 11.21 -22.82 20.62
CA LEU A 3 10.48 -23.10 19.39
C LEU A 3 11.42 -22.78 18.22
N ALA A 4 11.71 -23.80 17.43
CA ALA A 4 12.56 -23.72 16.26
C ALA A 4 12.08 -22.54 15.39
N ARG A 5 12.87 -21.46 15.38
CA ARG A 5 12.75 -20.41 14.36
C ARG A 5 13.17 -21.03 13.05
N SER A 6 12.25 -21.79 12.44
CA SER A 6 12.38 -22.22 11.06
C SER A 6 12.65 -20.95 10.27
N LYS A 7 13.76 -20.94 9.54
CA LYS A 7 14.22 -19.82 8.71
C LYS A 7 13.24 -19.65 7.55
N VAL A 8 12.01 -19.23 7.84
CA VAL A 8 11.17 -18.57 6.85
C VAL A 8 11.96 -17.33 6.51
N LYS A 9 12.72 -17.38 5.42
CA LYS A 9 13.34 -16.21 4.80
C LYS A 9 12.19 -15.25 4.58
N HIS A 10 12.00 -14.28 5.47
CA HIS A 10 10.85 -13.38 5.41
C HIS A 10 10.95 -12.70 4.06
N PRO A 11 10.14 -13.09 3.06
CA PRO A 11 10.12 -12.28 1.89
C PRO A 11 9.46 -11.01 2.41
N ARG A 12 10.20 -9.91 2.50
CA ARG A 12 9.61 -8.57 2.43
C ARG A 12 9.02 -8.44 1.03
N SER A 13 8.03 -9.29 0.74
CA SER A 13 7.35 -9.38 -0.53
C SER A 13 6.45 -8.17 -0.54
N ASN A 14 6.93 -7.13 -1.20
CA ASN A 14 6.10 -6.09 -1.78
C ASN A 14 4.97 -6.64 -2.66
N ASN A 15 4.98 -7.94 -2.99
CA ASN A 15 3.94 -8.64 -3.74
C ASN A 15 3.13 -9.58 -2.82
N VAL A 16 2.05 -9.07 -2.23
CA VAL A 16 1.14 -9.86 -1.36
C VAL A 16 0.54 -11.08 -2.06
N GLN A 17 0.39 -11.05 -3.38
CA GLN A 17 -0.15 -12.16 -4.16
C GLN A 17 0.72 -13.43 -4.11
N LYS A 18 2.02 -13.28 -3.86
CA LYS A 18 2.95 -14.43 -3.73
C LYS A 18 2.79 -15.18 -2.40
N LEU A 19 2.06 -14.60 -1.44
CA LEU A 19 1.71 -15.28 -0.18
C LEU A 19 0.44 -16.13 -0.32
N ALA A 20 -0.35 -15.93 -1.37
CA ALA A 20 -1.54 -16.75 -1.58
C ALA A 20 -1.15 -18.15 -2.03
N ASP A 21 -1.94 -19.15 -1.63
CA ASP A 21 -1.79 -20.52 -2.08
C ASP A 21 -1.92 -20.59 -3.61
N PRO A 22 -0.96 -21.19 -4.34
CA PRO A 22 -1.03 -21.38 -5.79
C PRO A 22 -2.31 -22.09 -6.26
N CYS A 23 -2.89 -22.96 -5.43
CA CYS A 23 -4.14 -23.68 -5.72
C CYS A 23 -5.36 -22.75 -5.79
N LEU A 24 -5.29 -21.54 -5.23
CA LEU A 24 -6.35 -20.53 -5.34
C LEU A 24 -6.44 -19.91 -6.74
N LYS A 25 -5.50 -20.24 -7.66
CA LYS A 25 -5.54 -19.87 -9.09
C LYS A 25 -5.87 -18.39 -9.35
N VAL A 26 -5.39 -17.48 -8.49
CA VAL A 26 -5.60 -16.02 -8.58
C VAL A 26 -7.06 -15.58 -8.38
N GLN A 27 -7.93 -16.43 -7.82
CA GLN A 27 -9.33 -16.08 -7.53
C GLN A 27 -9.48 -15.39 -6.17
N PHE A 28 -8.83 -14.24 -6.00
CA PHE A 28 -8.98 -13.44 -4.78
C PHE A 28 -8.75 -11.96 -5.05
N ARG A 29 -9.47 -11.11 -4.33
CA ARG A 29 -9.25 -9.66 -4.38
C ARG A 29 -7.96 -9.34 -3.64
N LYS A 30 -7.03 -8.64 -4.31
CA LYS A 30 -5.73 -8.25 -3.71
C LYS A 30 -5.92 -7.39 -2.45
N SER A 31 -6.96 -6.55 -2.42
CA SER A 31 -7.32 -5.71 -1.28
C SER A 31 -7.70 -6.57 -0.05
N VAL A 32 -8.57 -7.56 -0.22
CA VAL A 32 -9.01 -8.47 0.83
C VAL A 32 -7.84 -9.33 1.31
N LEU A 33 -7.01 -9.86 0.39
CA LEU A 33 -5.83 -10.64 0.75
C LEU A 33 -4.87 -9.84 1.62
N GLY A 34 -4.58 -8.59 1.25
CA GLY A 34 -3.69 -7.73 2.04
C GLY A 34 -4.20 -7.49 3.46
N LYS A 35 -5.51 -7.24 3.60
CA LYS A 35 -6.15 -7.06 4.91
C LYS A 35 -6.13 -8.35 5.73
N ALA A 36 -6.44 -9.50 5.12
CA ALA A 36 -6.41 -10.80 5.79
C ALA A 36 -4.99 -11.16 6.27
N ILE A 37 -3.97 -10.89 5.46
CA ILE A 37 -2.56 -11.04 5.86
C ILE A 37 -2.25 -10.14 7.05
N HIS A 38 -2.70 -8.88 7.04
CA HIS A 38 -2.49 -7.98 8.16
C HIS A 38 -3.09 -8.52 9.47
N VAL A 39 -4.33 -9.01 9.43
CA VAL A 39 -4.98 -9.65 10.58
C VAL A 39 -4.17 -10.87 11.05
N ALA A 40 -3.75 -11.74 10.13
CA ALA A 40 -2.92 -12.91 10.46
C ALA A 40 -1.59 -12.51 11.11
N LEU A 41 -0.94 -11.45 10.63
CA LEU A 41 0.29 -10.92 11.22
C LEU A 41 0.06 -10.45 12.66
N MET A 42 -1.02 -9.73 12.95
CA MET A 42 -1.35 -9.32 14.32
C MET A 42 -1.49 -10.54 15.27
N CYS A 43 -2.04 -11.65 14.80
CA CYS A 43 -2.22 -12.87 15.60
C CYS A 43 -0.91 -13.58 15.98
N VAL A 44 0.12 -13.50 15.13
CA VAL A 44 1.39 -14.23 15.32
C VAL A 44 2.51 -13.37 15.90
N GLN A 45 2.21 -12.15 16.34
CA GLN A 45 3.20 -11.24 16.92
C GLN A 45 3.89 -11.84 18.14
N ASP A 46 5.19 -11.57 18.29
CA ASP A 46 5.98 -12.02 19.43
C ASP A 46 5.40 -11.48 20.76
N ASN A 47 4.91 -10.24 20.76
CA ASN A 47 4.26 -9.64 21.91
C ASN A 47 2.79 -10.11 22.05
N ALA A 48 2.46 -10.73 23.17
CA ALA A 48 1.11 -11.20 23.46
C ALA A 48 0.09 -10.05 23.56
N GLY A 49 0.49 -8.89 24.06
CA GLY A 49 -0.40 -7.73 24.23
C GLY A 49 -0.86 -7.08 22.92
N THR A 50 -0.21 -7.40 21.80
CA THR A 50 -0.62 -6.93 20.46
C THR A 50 -1.48 -7.94 19.70
N ARG A 51 -1.70 -9.14 20.26
CA ARG A 51 -2.54 -10.16 19.63
C ARG A 51 -4.01 -9.80 19.89
N PRO A 52 -4.85 -9.72 18.86
CA PRO A 52 -6.26 -9.44 19.03
C PRO A 52 -6.97 -10.60 19.74
N ASN A 53 -8.10 -10.30 20.37
CA ASN A 53 -8.97 -11.33 20.91
C ASN A 53 -9.63 -12.11 19.76
N MET A 54 -9.88 -13.42 19.91
CA MET A 54 -10.40 -14.23 18.79
C MET A 54 -11.77 -13.77 18.30
N SER A 55 -12.59 -13.17 19.18
CA SER A 55 -13.84 -12.50 18.80
C SER A 55 -13.62 -11.40 17.77
N ASP A 56 -12.59 -10.59 17.96
CA ASP A 56 -12.28 -9.43 17.11
C ASP A 56 -11.74 -9.91 15.75
N VAL A 57 -10.99 -11.02 15.75
CA VAL A 57 -10.49 -11.65 14.53
C VAL A 57 -11.66 -12.15 13.68
N VAL A 58 -12.66 -12.81 14.27
CA VAL A 58 -13.84 -13.30 13.54
C VAL A 58 -14.62 -12.13 12.95
N ILE A 59 -14.88 -11.09 13.73
CA ILE A 59 -15.56 -9.87 13.26
C ILE A 59 -14.80 -9.23 12.09
N ALA A 60 -13.47 -9.11 12.20
CA ALA A 60 -12.65 -8.57 11.13
C ALA A 60 -12.77 -9.41 9.85
N LEU A 61 -12.71 -10.75 9.96
CA LEU A 61 -12.82 -11.64 8.81
C LEU A 61 -14.22 -11.59 8.16
N GLU A 62 -15.30 -11.51 8.94
CA GLU A 62 -16.67 -11.33 8.44
C GLU A 62 -16.81 -10.03 7.64
N TYR A 63 -16.22 -8.94 8.12
CA TYR A 63 -16.17 -7.68 7.39
C TYR A 63 -15.44 -7.82 6.05
N LEU A 64 -14.28 -8.49 6.04
CA LEU A 64 -13.52 -8.74 4.81
C LEU A 64 -14.30 -9.59 3.78
N ILE A 65 -15.06 -10.58 4.26
CA ILE A 65 -15.95 -11.41 3.44
C ILE A 65 -17.15 -10.60 2.91
N SER A 66 -17.54 -9.54 3.59
CA SER A 66 -18.59 -8.63 3.10
C SER A 66 -18.05 -7.67 2.03
N GLU A 67 -16.78 -7.24 2.14
CA GLU A 67 -16.12 -6.36 1.16
C GLU A 67 -15.87 -7.01 -0.22
N GLN A 68 -15.91 -8.33 -0.32
CA GLN A 68 -15.80 -9.05 -1.59
C GLN A 68 -17.09 -9.06 -2.43
N ALA A 69 -18.22 -8.61 -1.86
CA ALA A 69 -19.51 -8.51 -2.56
C ALA A 69 -19.71 -7.19 -3.34
N GLY A 70 -18.89 -6.16 -3.11
CA GLY A 70 -19.02 -4.85 -3.78
C GLY A 70 -17.95 -4.62 -4.84
N THR A 71 -18.34 -4.56 -6.11
CA THR A 71 -17.63 -3.96 -7.27
C THR A 71 -16.22 -4.47 -7.64
N GLY A 72 -16.14 -5.09 -8.82
CA GLY A 72 -14.89 -5.15 -9.59
C GLY A 72 -14.65 -3.79 -10.25
N SER A 73 -13.45 -3.25 -10.11
CA SER A 73 -12.78 -2.23 -10.96
C SER A 73 -11.68 -1.57 -10.13
N ASP A 74 -10.42 -2.02 -10.22
CA ASP A 74 -9.27 -1.14 -10.01
C ASP A 74 -8.03 -1.79 -10.65
N GLU A 75 -8.04 -1.80 -11.98
CA GLU A 75 -6.81 -1.80 -12.77
C GLU A 75 -6.13 -0.44 -12.57
N ARG A 76 -5.31 -0.32 -11.51
CA ARG A 76 -4.32 0.76 -11.46
C ARG A 76 -3.17 0.41 -12.38
N GLU A 77 -3.35 0.78 -13.64
CA GLU A 77 -2.27 0.94 -14.60
C GLU A 77 -1.23 1.94 -14.06
N GLY A 78 0.03 1.54 -14.12
CA GLY A 78 1.15 2.27 -13.55
C GLY A 78 1.40 3.58 -14.29
N ARG A 79 1.14 4.71 -13.62
CA ARG A 79 1.74 5.98 -14.02
C ARG A 79 3.19 6.00 -13.55
N LYS A 80 4.13 5.63 -14.42
CA LYS A 80 5.56 5.92 -14.24
C LYS A 80 5.74 7.43 -14.26
N HIS A 81 6.03 8.04 -13.12
CA HIS A 81 6.60 9.38 -13.07
C HIS A 81 8.11 9.24 -13.26
N ASN A 82 8.60 9.66 -14.43
CA ASN A 82 10.02 9.87 -14.71
C ASN A 82 10.39 11.28 -14.21
N PRO A 83 11.33 11.47 -13.28
CA PRO A 83 11.88 12.79 -13.01
C PRO A 83 13.16 12.94 -13.84
N GLU A 84 13.05 13.53 -15.04
CA GLU A 84 14.21 13.96 -15.81
C GLU A 84 13.97 15.36 -16.41
N GLU A 85 14.38 16.34 -15.63
CA GLU A 85 15.20 17.49 -16.02
C GLU A 85 14.99 18.11 -17.42
N ARG A 86 14.44 19.34 -17.45
CA ARG A 86 14.98 20.36 -18.35
C ARG A 86 14.75 21.78 -17.82
N ASN A 87 15.83 22.30 -17.23
CA ASN A 87 16.09 23.72 -17.13
C ASN A 87 15.93 24.39 -18.51
N THR A 88 15.08 25.41 -18.59
CA THR A 88 15.20 26.45 -19.62
C THR A 88 15.26 27.80 -18.91
N ASN A 89 16.48 28.31 -18.76
CA ASN A 89 16.68 29.72 -18.49
C ASN A 89 15.98 30.50 -19.61
N LYS A 90 15.19 31.51 -19.24
CA LYS A 90 14.65 32.47 -20.19
C LYS A 90 15.00 33.88 -19.69
N GLY A 91 16.21 34.31 -19.98
CA GLY A 91 16.54 35.72 -19.98
C GLY A 91 15.79 36.45 -21.09
N ARG A 92 15.10 37.55 -20.76
CA ARG A 92 14.86 38.68 -21.68
C ARG A 92 14.23 39.88 -20.95
N GLY A 93 15.00 40.95 -20.84
CA GLY A 93 14.57 42.29 -21.28
C GLY A 93 13.94 43.20 -20.24
N GLU A 94 14.79 44.08 -19.70
CA GLU A 94 14.44 45.34 -19.05
C GLU A 94 13.42 46.14 -19.88
N ARG A 95 12.37 46.66 -19.21
CA ARG A 95 11.60 47.81 -19.71
C ARG A 95 11.31 48.74 -18.55
N GLY A 96 12.11 49.80 -18.49
CA GLY A 96 11.87 50.94 -17.60
C GLY A 96 10.50 51.56 -17.84
N ARG A 97 9.86 51.96 -16.75
CA ARG A 97 8.73 52.88 -16.78
C ARG A 97 9.05 54.00 -15.81
N LEU A 98 9.39 55.16 -16.39
CA LEU A 98 9.61 56.40 -15.65
C LEU A 98 8.38 56.71 -14.81
N ARG A 99 8.58 56.92 -13.51
CA ARG A 99 7.57 57.51 -12.62
C ARG A 99 7.75 59.02 -12.70
N GLY A 100 6.91 59.67 -13.51
CA GLY A 100 6.79 61.13 -13.54
C GLY A 100 6.29 61.67 -12.19
N GLY A 101 6.82 62.82 -11.81
CA GLY A 101 6.40 63.60 -10.64
C GLY A 101 5.40 64.71 -10.98
N GLY A 102 4.98 65.44 -9.93
CA GLY A 102 4.09 66.61 -9.95
C GLY A 102 2.65 66.22 -9.61
N LEU A 103 1.96 66.80 -8.63
CA LEU A 103 2.11 68.06 -7.88
C LEU A 103 1.68 67.82 -6.42
#